data_AF-A0A517Z2U8-F1
#
_entry.id   AF-A0A517Z2U8-F1
#
_cell.length_a   1.000
_cell.length_b   1.000
_cell.length_c   1.000
_cell.angle_alpha   90.00
_cell.angle_beta   90.00
_cell.angle_gamma   90.00
#
_symmetry.space_group_name_H-M   'P 1'
#
loop_
_entity.id
_entity.type
_entity.pdbx_description
1 polymer ?
#
loop_
_entity_poly.entity_id
_entity_poly.type
_entity_poly.pdbx_seq_one_letter_code
_entity_poly.pdbx_strand_id
1 'polypeptide(L)'
;MHGRTEPDRDIRPQDDRSPRRSQRQRGDCDVRYRGWSFGSSPPKLAERAHKLAVVRSFQTGDGRHDIKPIVSRFSDDANISTYYARIAGANRSDTGMPTTAALYPRAVADDAMPAFKNFGDFESTGSLGSAFRRSHPAAAANFGRT
;
A
#
# COMPACT_ATOMS: atom_id res chain seq x y z
N MET A 1 68.91 22.36 12.21
CA MET A 1 68.31 21.03 12.43
C MET A 1 66.98 21.21 13.14
N HIS A 2 65.99 20.40 12.75
CA HIS A 2 64.64 20.23 13.31
C HIS A 2 63.56 21.25 12.92
N GLY A 3 63.00 21.01 11.73
CA GLY A 3 61.62 21.37 11.40
C GLY A 3 60.64 20.52 12.20
N ARG A 4 59.47 21.10 12.48
CA ARG A 4 58.35 20.42 13.13
C ARG A 4 57.65 19.54 12.10
N THR A 5 57.77 18.23 12.26
CA THR A 5 57.04 17.23 11.47
C THR A 5 55.62 17.14 12.02
N GLU A 6 54.63 17.31 11.15
CA GLU A 6 53.22 17.06 11.47
C GLU A 6 53.01 15.57 11.81
N PRO A 7 52.04 15.23 12.68
CA PRO A 7 51.73 13.83 12.95
C PRO A 7 51.14 13.17 11.69
N ASP A 8 51.93 12.24 11.18
CA ASP A 8 51.63 11.31 10.11
C ASP A 8 50.25 10.67 10.35
N ARG A 9 49.26 11.07 9.54
CA ARG A 9 47.99 10.35 9.48
C ARG A 9 48.27 9.07 8.72
N ASP A 10 48.60 8.02 9.47
CA ASP A 10 48.48 6.63 9.05
C ASP A 10 47.01 6.37 8.64
N ILE A 11 46.67 6.76 7.42
CA ILE A 11 45.50 6.26 6.70
C ILE A 11 45.83 4.80 6.45
N ARG A 12 45.48 3.96 7.42
CA ARG A 12 45.35 2.52 7.19
C ARG A 12 44.49 2.36 5.94
N PRO A 13 44.91 1.55 4.95
CA PRO A 13 44.01 1.18 3.87
C PRO A 13 42.71 0.69 4.52
N GLN A 14 41.59 1.35 4.23
CA GLN A 14 40.30 0.75 4.54
C GLN A 14 40.31 -0.58 3.79
N ASP A 15 40.33 -1.67 4.54
CA ASP A 15 40.18 -3.00 4.00
C ASP A 15 38.87 -3.01 3.20
N ASP A 16 38.95 -2.95 1.86
CA ASP A 16 37.85 -3.01 0.89
C ASP A 16 37.16 -4.40 0.89
N ARG A 17 37.24 -5.10 2.00
CA ARG A 17 36.39 -6.23 2.30
C ARG A 17 35.14 -5.69 2.98
N SER A 18 34.25 -5.11 2.16
CA SER A 18 32.81 -5.20 2.44
C SER A 18 32.52 -6.60 2.99
N PRO A 19 31.79 -6.76 4.09
CA PRO A 19 31.52 -8.09 4.64
C PRO A 19 30.83 -8.87 3.53
N ARG A 20 31.58 -9.79 2.90
CA ARG A 20 31.03 -10.69 1.90
C ARG A 20 29.94 -11.43 2.64
N ARG A 21 28.68 -11.10 2.35
CA ARG A 21 27.54 -11.88 2.83
C ARG A 21 27.88 -13.32 2.49
N SER A 22 28.07 -14.15 3.51
CA SER A 22 28.29 -15.57 3.33
C SER A 22 26.98 -16.17 2.82
N GLN A 23 26.73 -16.06 1.52
CA GLN A 23 25.68 -16.81 0.85
C GLN A 23 26.13 -18.26 0.78
N ARG A 24 25.97 -18.99 1.88
CA ARG A 24 25.89 -20.45 1.80
C ARG A 24 24.58 -20.76 1.08
N GLN A 25 24.63 -21.04 -0.22
CA GLN A 25 23.55 -21.76 -0.88
C GLN A 25 23.54 -23.17 -0.29
N ARG A 26 22.74 -23.36 0.76
CA ARG A 26 22.29 -24.71 1.10
C ARG A 26 21.12 -25.01 0.14
N GLY A 27 21.02 -26.25 -0.34
CA GLY A 27 20.15 -26.68 -1.44
C GLY A 27 18.68 -26.24 -1.32
N ASP A 28 17.88 -26.45 -2.35
CA ASP A 28 16.49 -26.00 -2.33
C ASP A 28 15.58 -26.98 -1.57
N CYS A 29 14.68 -26.46 -0.75
CA CYS A 29 13.55 -27.22 -0.23
C CYS A 29 12.36 -27.04 -1.18
N ASP A 30 11.79 -28.16 -1.59
CA ASP A 30 10.57 -28.16 -2.38
C ASP A 30 9.41 -27.57 -1.54
N VAL A 31 8.64 -26.69 -2.13
CA VAL A 31 7.49 -26.05 -1.49
C VAL A 31 6.21 -26.54 -2.13
N ARG A 32 5.15 -26.62 -1.34
CA ARG A 32 3.84 -27.11 -1.83
C ARG A 32 3.18 -26.19 -2.87
N TYR A 33 3.70 -24.97 -3.06
CA TYR A 33 3.16 -23.99 -4.00
C TYR A 33 4.06 -23.89 -5.25
N ARG A 34 3.50 -24.22 -6.42
CA ARG A 34 4.23 -24.33 -7.68
C ARG A 34 4.87 -23.00 -8.09
N GLY A 35 6.18 -23.00 -8.34
CA GLY A 35 6.94 -21.83 -8.81
C GLY A 35 7.67 -21.04 -7.73
N TRP A 36 7.72 -21.54 -6.49
CA TRP A 36 8.54 -20.99 -5.41
C TRP A 36 9.57 -22.01 -4.95
N SER A 37 10.62 -21.53 -4.28
CA SER A 37 11.56 -22.38 -3.57
C SER A 37 12.20 -21.60 -2.41
N PHE A 38 12.56 -22.31 -1.34
CA PHE A 38 13.30 -21.75 -0.21
C PHE A 38 14.61 -22.51 -0.07
N GLY A 39 15.73 -21.79 0.13
CA GLY A 39 16.98 -22.44 0.51
C GLY A 39 16.81 -23.29 1.78
N SER A 40 17.61 -24.34 1.96
CA SER A 40 17.30 -25.48 2.85
C SER A 40 17.20 -25.20 4.36
N SER A 41 17.28 -23.95 4.78
CA SER A 41 17.43 -23.55 6.18
C SER A 41 16.10 -23.43 6.97
N PRO A 42 14.93 -23.18 6.37
CA PRO A 42 13.68 -23.08 7.12
C PRO A 42 12.62 -24.09 6.62
N PRO A 43 12.73 -25.39 6.97
CA PRO A 43 11.75 -26.42 6.55
C PRO A 43 10.31 -26.09 7.00
N LYS A 44 10.15 -25.50 8.20
CA LYS A 44 8.85 -25.04 8.71
C LYS A 44 8.25 -23.87 7.90
N LEU A 45 9.09 -23.05 7.25
CA LEU A 45 8.62 -21.97 6.37
C LEU A 45 8.15 -22.55 5.03
N ALA A 46 8.85 -23.55 4.50
CA ALA A 46 8.48 -24.26 3.28
C ALA A 46 7.11 -24.94 3.39
N GLU A 47 6.81 -25.58 4.52
CA GLU A 47 5.48 -26.15 4.80
C GLU A 47 4.37 -25.09 4.80
N ARG A 48 4.68 -23.87 5.25
CA ARG A 48 3.76 -22.75 5.36
C ARG A 48 3.76 -21.83 4.14
N ALA A 49 4.42 -22.22 3.04
CA ALA A 49 4.50 -21.42 1.82
C ALA A 49 3.11 -20.97 1.31
N HIS A 50 2.12 -21.86 1.42
CA HIS A 50 0.72 -21.60 1.05
C HIS A 50 0.02 -20.52 1.90
N LYS A 51 0.62 -20.07 3.01
CA LYS A 51 0.10 -19.02 3.89
C LYS A 51 0.78 -17.68 3.68
N LEU A 52 1.81 -17.63 2.83
CA LEU A 52 2.56 -16.40 2.60
C LEU A 52 1.80 -15.55 1.59
N ALA A 53 1.49 -14.31 1.97
CA ALA A 53 0.95 -13.32 1.05
C ALA A 53 2.10 -12.78 0.18
N VAL A 54 1.92 -12.81 -1.13
CA VAL A 54 2.84 -12.13 -2.05
C VAL A 54 2.54 -10.64 -2.00
N VAL A 55 3.36 -9.88 -1.28
CA VAL A 55 3.33 -8.42 -1.31
C VAL A 55 4.38 -7.96 -2.32
N ARG A 56 3.94 -7.56 -3.51
CA ARG A 56 4.82 -6.86 -4.45
C ARG A 56 4.91 -5.40 -4.03
N SER A 57 6.14 -4.89 -3.93
CA SER A 57 6.34 -3.46 -3.70
C SER A 57 5.70 -2.68 -4.85
N PHE A 58 4.76 -1.79 -4.53
CA PHE A 58 4.26 -0.82 -5.49
C PHE A 58 5.32 0.24 -5.70
N GLN A 59 5.67 0.53 -6.96
CA GLN A 59 6.52 1.64 -7.33
C GLN A 59 5.69 2.62 -8.15
N THR A 60 5.68 3.88 -7.74
CA THR A 60 4.89 4.97 -8.33
C THR A 60 5.41 5.41 -9.70
N GLY A 61 6.60 4.92 -10.09
CA GLY A 61 7.30 5.27 -11.32
C GLY A 61 8.10 6.57 -11.22
N ASP A 62 8.17 7.20 -10.05
CA ASP A 62 9.04 8.34 -9.78
C ASP A 62 9.64 8.26 -8.37
N GLY A 63 10.84 8.83 -8.18
CA GLY A 63 11.57 8.79 -6.91
C GLY A 63 11.21 9.93 -5.95
N ARG A 64 10.06 10.58 -6.15
CA ARG A 64 9.65 11.71 -5.31
C ARG A 64 8.99 11.19 -4.03
N HIS A 65 9.27 11.88 -2.92
CA HIS A 65 8.65 11.64 -1.61
C HIS A 65 7.34 12.44 -1.48
N ASP A 66 6.47 12.32 -2.47
CA ASP A 66 5.16 12.96 -2.52
C ASP A 66 4.03 11.94 -2.31
N ILE A 67 2.92 12.41 -1.76
CA ILE A 67 1.74 11.57 -1.60
C ILE A 67 1.12 11.37 -2.98
N LYS A 68 0.99 10.11 -3.39
CA LYS A 68 0.29 9.77 -4.63
C LYS A 68 -1.23 9.66 -4.39
N PRO A 69 -2.06 10.18 -5.31
CA PRO A 69 -3.50 9.99 -5.23
C PRO A 69 -3.87 8.50 -5.21
N ILE A 70 -4.76 8.13 -4.29
CA ILE A 70 -5.30 6.76 -4.21
C ILE A 70 -6.22 6.48 -5.40
N VAL A 71 -6.94 7.51 -5.84
CA VAL A 71 -7.74 7.49 -7.07
C VAL A 71 -6.88 8.08 -8.19
N SER A 72 -6.41 7.23 -9.09
CA SER A 72 -5.53 7.61 -10.20
C SER A 72 -5.57 6.56 -11.31
N ARG A 73 -4.78 6.75 -12.37
CA ARG A 73 -4.55 5.74 -13.42
C ARG A 73 -4.18 4.34 -12.88
N PHE A 74 -3.57 4.25 -11.69
CA PHE A 74 -3.19 2.96 -11.10
C PHE A 74 -4.35 2.22 -10.44
N SER A 75 -5.47 2.90 -10.25
CA SER A 75 -6.73 2.37 -9.74
C SER A 75 -7.85 2.50 -10.77
N ASP A 76 -7.53 2.56 -12.06
CA ASP A 76 -8.44 2.85 -13.18
C ASP A 76 -9.36 4.06 -12.93
N ASP A 77 -8.82 5.09 -12.28
CA ASP A 77 -9.52 6.28 -11.81
C ASP A 77 -10.76 5.98 -10.96
N ALA A 78 -10.86 4.78 -10.41
CA ALA A 78 -11.87 4.35 -9.46
C ALA A 78 -11.28 4.30 -8.06
N ASN A 79 -12.12 4.53 -7.06
CA ASN A 79 -11.70 4.27 -5.70
C ASN A 79 -11.74 2.79 -5.33
N ILE A 80 -10.79 2.35 -4.51
CA ILE A 80 -10.69 1.00 -3.93
C ILE A 80 -12.04 0.51 -3.35
N SER A 81 -12.78 1.34 -2.64
CA SER A 81 -14.07 0.90 -2.07
C SER A 81 -15.14 0.63 -3.13
N THR A 82 -15.04 1.24 -4.31
CA THR A 82 -15.96 0.99 -5.43
C THR A 82 -15.79 -0.44 -5.92
N TYR A 83 -14.55 -0.94 -5.97
CA TYR A 83 -14.28 -2.35 -6.24
C TYR A 83 -14.86 -3.26 -5.15
N TYR A 84 -14.73 -2.86 -3.89
CA TYR A 84 -15.35 -3.61 -2.79
C TYR A 84 -16.87 -3.66 -2.92
N ALA A 85 -17.53 -2.53 -3.16
CA ALA A 85 -18.99 -2.47 -3.36
C ALA A 85 -19.45 -3.27 -4.59
N ARG A 86 -18.62 -3.36 -5.64
CA ARG A 86 -18.91 -4.23 -6.79
C ARG A 86 -18.92 -5.71 -6.44
N ILE A 87 -18.11 -6.15 -5.48
CA ILE A 87 -18.02 -7.55 -5.04
C ILE A 87 -19.06 -7.86 -3.96
N ALA A 88 -19.15 -7.00 -2.93
CA ALA A 88 -20.00 -7.20 -1.76
C ALA A 88 -21.45 -6.75 -1.97
N GLY A 89 -21.74 -6.02 -3.05
CA GLY A 89 -23.00 -5.31 -3.27
C GLY A 89 -22.95 -3.88 -2.75
N ALA A 90 -23.79 -3.00 -3.32
CA ALA A 90 -23.83 -1.58 -2.93
C ALA A 90 -24.38 -1.36 -1.51
N ASN A 91 -25.32 -2.20 -1.08
CA ASN A 91 -25.96 -2.16 0.24
C ASN A 91 -25.85 -3.52 0.91
N ARG A 92 -25.76 -3.51 2.25
CA ARG A 92 -25.84 -4.73 3.05
C ARG A 92 -27.26 -5.28 3.03
N SER A 93 -27.39 -6.60 2.90
CA SER A 93 -28.68 -7.28 2.77
C SER A 93 -29.52 -7.28 4.06
N ASP A 94 -28.87 -7.17 5.22
CA ASP A 94 -29.50 -7.22 6.54
C ASP A 94 -30.07 -5.87 7.00
N THR A 95 -29.37 -4.79 6.69
CA THR A 95 -29.61 -3.44 7.23
C THR A 95 -29.96 -2.43 6.15
N GLY A 96 -29.75 -2.74 4.87
CA GLY A 96 -29.90 -1.80 3.77
C GLY A 96 -28.84 -0.69 3.74
N MET A 97 -27.93 -0.66 4.71
CA MET A 97 -26.89 0.36 4.80
C MET A 97 -25.88 0.23 3.67
N PRO A 98 -25.34 1.33 3.12
CA PRO A 98 -24.29 1.28 2.12
C PRO A 98 -23.08 0.48 2.61
N THR A 99 -22.54 -0.39 1.76
CA THR A 99 -21.30 -1.14 2.09
C THR A 99 -20.07 -0.25 2.12
N THR A 100 -20.18 0.95 1.54
CA THR A 100 -19.14 1.98 1.54
C THR A 100 -19.74 3.39 1.68
N ALA A 101 -19.07 4.21 2.48
CA ALA A 101 -19.41 5.61 2.72
C ALA A 101 -18.13 6.45 2.79
N ALA A 102 -18.21 7.72 2.40
CA ALA A 102 -17.12 8.67 2.61
C ALA A 102 -17.63 9.89 3.34
N LEU A 103 -16.98 10.14 4.47
CA LEU A 103 -17.29 11.20 5.39
C LEU A 103 -16.29 12.33 5.14
N TYR A 104 -16.79 13.41 4.51
CA TYR A 104 -16.02 14.63 4.37
C TYR A 104 -16.12 15.48 5.65
N PRO A 105 -15.19 16.42 5.90
CA PRO A 105 -15.17 17.13 7.19
C PRO A 105 -16.50 17.81 7.55
N ARG A 106 -17.17 18.42 6.56
CA ARG A 106 -18.51 19.02 6.75
C ARG A 106 -19.66 18.05 7.00
N ALA A 107 -19.46 16.75 6.81
CA ALA A 107 -20.45 15.76 7.22
C ALA A 107 -20.44 15.52 8.74
N VAL A 108 -19.41 16.03 9.45
CA VAL A 108 -19.27 15.91 10.91
C VAL A 108 -19.49 17.26 11.60
N ALA A 109 -18.95 18.34 11.05
CA ALA A 109 -19.06 19.69 11.60
C ALA A 109 -19.20 20.72 10.47
N ASP A 110 -20.26 21.53 10.50
CA ASP A 110 -20.60 22.44 9.40
C ASP A 110 -19.54 23.54 9.17
N ASP A 111 -18.85 23.95 10.23
CA ASP A 111 -17.77 24.95 10.23
C ASP A 111 -16.43 24.38 9.75
N ALA A 112 -16.33 23.06 9.55
CA ALA A 112 -15.13 22.43 9.05
C ALA A 112 -14.84 22.78 7.58
N MET A 113 -13.62 22.48 7.18
CA MET A 113 -13.16 22.73 5.82
C MET A 113 -13.95 21.91 4.77
N PRO A 114 -14.09 22.40 3.53
CA PRO A 114 -14.69 21.62 2.45
C PRO A 114 -13.98 20.29 2.17
N ALA A 115 -14.62 19.44 1.36
CA ALA A 115 -13.99 18.22 0.86
C ALA A 115 -12.67 18.54 0.11
N PHE A 116 -11.58 17.92 0.53
CA PHE A 116 -10.28 18.02 -0.14
C PHE A 116 -10.14 16.87 -1.15
N LYS A 117 -9.94 17.20 -2.43
CA LYS A 117 -9.84 16.21 -3.53
C LYS A 117 -8.41 16.05 -4.08
N ASN A 118 -7.41 16.61 -3.40
CA ASN A 118 -6.01 16.58 -3.87
C ASN A 118 -5.38 15.17 -3.84
N PHE A 119 -5.97 14.23 -3.11
CA PHE A 119 -5.56 12.80 -3.08
C PHE A 119 -6.36 11.94 -4.06
N GLY A 120 -7.03 12.58 -5.01
CA GLY A 120 -7.96 11.96 -5.94
C GLY A 120 -9.41 12.10 -5.48
N ASP A 121 -10.33 12.00 -6.43
CA ASP A 121 -11.75 12.10 -6.14
C ASP A 121 -12.27 10.78 -5.56
N PHE A 122 -12.44 10.72 -4.25
CA PHE A 122 -12.97 9.53 -3.57
C PHE A 122 -14.42 9.19 -3.95
N GLU A 123 -15.14 10.08 -4.63
CA GLU A 123 -16.45 9.77 -5.17
C GLU A 123 -16.37 9.06 -6.53
N SER A 124 -15.20 9.03 -7.16
CA SER A 124 -15.02 8.46 -8.49
C SER A 124 -15.21 6.95 -8.51
N THR A 125 -16.01 6.50 -9.46
CA THR A 125 -16.26 5.09 -9.73
C THR A 125 -15.41 4.56 -10.89
N GLY A 126 -14.63 5.40 -11.56
CA GLY A 126 -14.01 5.05 -12.84
C GLY A 126 -15.04 4.44 -13.79
N SER A 127 -14.66 3.35 -14.47
CA SER A 127 -15.54 2.61 -15.39
C SER A 127 -16.52 1.64 -14.70
N LEU A 128 -16.51 1.53 -13.37
CA LEU A 128 -17.30 0.53 -12.63
C LEU A 128 -18.80 0.88 -12.53
N GLY A 129 -19.18 2.10 -12.92
CA GLY A 129 -20.57 2.56 -12.90
C GLY A 129 -21.00 3.18 -11.56
N SER A 130 -21.96 4.11 -11.63
CA SER A 130 -22.42 4.91 -10.50
C SER A 130 -23.17 4.12 -9.42
N ALA A 131 -23.64 2.91 -9.74
CA ALA A 131 -24.34 2.03 -8.80
C ALA A 131 -23.47 1.60 -7.60
N PHE A 132 -22.15 1.59 -7.76
CA PHE A 132 -21.19 1.25 -6.70
C PHE A 132 -20.50 2.48 -6.11
N ARG A 133 -21.01 3.68 -6.43
CA ARG A 133 -20.50 4.92 -5.86
C ARG A 133 -20.71 4.95 -4.36
N ARG A 134 -19.78 5.59 -3.66
CA ARG A 134 -19.91 5.82 -2.23
C ARG A 134 -21.14 6.65 -1.90
N SER A 135 -21.75 6.29 -0.77
CA SER A 135 -22.69 7.18 -0.11
C SER A 135 -21.92 8.36 0.53
N HIS A 136 -22.45 9.57 0.34
CA HIS A 136 -21.89 10.80 0.89
C HIS A 136 -22.99 11.52 1.67
N PRO A 137 -23.06 11.36 3.01
CA PRO A 137 -24.17 11.86 3.82
C PRO A 137 -24.38 13.38 3.74
N ALA A 138 -23.33 14.15 3.43
CA ALA A 138 -23.41 15.61 3.25
C ALA A 138 -23.93 16.05 1.86
N ALA A 139 -23.89 15.18 0.85
CA ALA A 139 -24.47 15.42 -0.46
C ALA A 139 -25.87 14.80 -0.50
N ALA A 140 -26.82 15.48 0.16
CA ALA A 140 -28.27 15.25 0.10
C ALA A 140 -28.70 13.81 -0.26
N ALA A 141 -28.68 12.92 0.72
CA ALA A 141 -29.61 11.79 0.75
C ALA A 141 -30.29 11.81 2.11
N ASN A 142 -31.60 12.05 2.09
CA ASN A 142 -32.51 11.81 3.21
C ASN A 142 -32.21 10.42 3.80
N PHE A 143 -31.47 10.38 4.91
CA PHE A 143 -31.64 9.30 5.86
C PHE A 143 -33.04 9.49 6.44
N GLY A 144 -33.95 8.62 6.02
CA GLY A 144 -35.37 8.70 6.33
C GLY A 144 -35.61 9.02 7.79
N ARG A 145 -36.21 10.19 8.03
CA ARG A 145 -36.95 10.47 9.25
C ARG A 145 -38.32 9.82 9.05
N THR A 146 -38.49 8.61 9.58
CA THR A 146 -39.81 8.07 9.96
C THR A 146 -40.06 8.41 11.41
#